data_AF-A0A7C7R0G0-F1
#
_entry.id   AF-A0A7C7R0G0-F1
#
_cell.length_a   1.000
_cell.length_b   1.000
_cell.length_c   1.000
_cell.angle_alpha   90.00
_cell.angle_beta   90.00
_cell.angle_gamma   90.00
#
_symmetry.space_group_name_H-M   'P 1'
#
loop_
_entity.id
_entity.type
_entity.pdbx_description
1 polymer ?
#
loop_
_entity_poly.entity_id
_entity_poly.type
_entity_poly.pdbx_seq_one_letter_code
_entity_poly.pdbx_strand_id
1 'polypeptide(L)'
;MGESLRKRTRQEIGWARELADRLSSLPQPPDLSRERAQLEGLEHRLSALGPDSAGAKPSKNNEAVPDWIWYPEGQPAKDAPAEVRFFRCTFEAEDVTRVRVAELRIAADDACEISLNGIQVGVHGTWQTAAVFQVGRLLKSGKNVLAVRAENRPAPAKNPAGLIVQLTFVLADGTRNVIVSDGSWRAHKAEQTGWRRPEFDDGGWPAAKVAAPFGGGPWRRIRGLAG
;
A
#
# COMPACT_ATOMS: atom_id res chain seq x y z
N MET A 1 -8.69 -26.93 10.13
CA MET A 1 -8.21 -26.95 8.72
C MET A 1 -9.11 -26.03 7.92
N GLY A 2 -8.66 -24.81 7.63
CA GLY A 2 -9.46 -23.79 6.96
C GLY A 2 -9.43 -23.97 5.44
N GLU A 3 -10.60 -24.07 4.83
CA GLU A 3 -10.76 -24.22 3.39
C GLU A 3 -10.10 -23.06 2.62
N SER A 4 -9.39 -23.37 1.53
CA SER A 4 -8.61 -22.39 0.76
C SER A 4 -9.51 -21.28 0.20
N LEU A 5 -9.08 -20.01 0.32
CA LEU A 5 -9.78 -18.84 -0.24
C LEU A 5 -10.15 -19.03 -1.71
N ARG A 6 -9.31 -19.72 -2.50
CA ARG A 6 -9.62 -20.05 -3.90
C ARG A 6 -10.85 -20.93 -4.07
N LYS A 7 -11.07 -21.87 -3.15
CA LYS A 7 -12.23 -22.76 -3.18
C LYS A 7 -13.50 -21.99 -2.84
N ARG A 8 -13.42 -21.07 -1.87
CA ARG A 8 -14.53 -20.14 -1.52
C ARG A 8 -14.84 -19.16 -2.64
N THR A 9 -13.84 -18.50 -3.22
CA THR A 9 -14.04 -17.58 -4.35
C THR A 9 -14.62 -18.30 -5.57
N ARG A 10 -14.18 -19.53 -5.87
CA ARG A 10 -14.77 -20.34 -6.94
C ARG A 10 -16.23 -20.71 -6.65
N GLN A 11 -16.55 -20.99 -5.39
CA GLN A 11 -17.90 -21.32 -4.97
C GLN A 11 -18.83 -20.10 -5.02
N GLU A 12 -18.36 -18.94 -4.62
CA GLU A 12 -19.09 -17.66 -4.70
C GLU A 12 -19.33 -17.23 -6.15
N ILE A 13 -18.35 -17.40 -7.04
CA ILE A 13 -18.52 -17.17 -8.49
C ILE A 13 -19.53 -18.15 -9.10
N GLY A 14 -19.51 -19.42 -8.68
CA GLY A 14 -20.50 -20.41 -9.08
C GLY A 14 -21.93 -20.02 -8.65
N TRP A 15 -22.10 -19.55 -7.42
CA TRP A 15 -23.39 -19.05 -6.93
C TRP A 15 -23.86 -17.80 -7.67
N ALA A 16 -22.97 -16.88 -8.02
CA ALA A 16 -23.32 -15.70 -8.81
C ALA A 16 -23.80 -16.07 -10.22
N ARG A 17 -23.19 -17.08 -10.86
CA ARG A 17 -23.64 -17.60 -12.17
C ARG A 17 -25.01 -18.28 -12.08
N GLU A 18 -25.20 -19.17 -11.11
CA GLU A 18 -26.49 -19.85 -10.95
C GLU A 18 -27.63 -18.85 -10.64
N LEU A 19 -27.34 -17.81 -9.86
CA LEU A 19 -28.28 -16.73 -9.59
C LEU A 19 -28.59 -15.93 -10.87
N ALA A 20 -27.58 -15.59 -11.68
CA ALA A 20 -27.77 -14.88 -12.93
C ALA A 20 -28.58 -15.70 -13.96
N ASP A 21 -28.35 -17.02 -14.05
CA ASP A 21 -29.09 -17.90 -14.95
C ASP A 21 -30.55 -18.06 -14.50
N ARG A 22 -30.81 -18.18 -13.18
CA ARG A 22 -32.18 -18.15 -12.64
C ARG A 22 -32.91 -16.84 -12.94
N LEU A 23 -32.25 -15.70 -12.77
CA LEU A 23 -32.81 -14.38 -13.08
C LEU A 23 -33.09 -14.20 -14.59
N SER A 24 -32.30 -14.84 -15.46
CA SER A 24 -32.53 -14.82 -16.90
C SER A 24 -33.75 -15.61 -17.36
N SER A 25 -34.29 -16.50 -16.51
CA SER A 25 -35.51 -17.28 -16.77
C SER A 25 -36.81 -16.55 -16.40
N LEU A 26 -36.72 -15.31 -15.91
CA LEU A 26 -37.90 -14.52 -15.53
C LEU A 26 -38.64 -13.98 -16.76
N PRO A 27 -39.96 -13.71 -16.67
CA PRO A 27 -40.77 -13.21 -17.80
C PRO A 27 -40.30 -11.85 -18.35
N GLN A 28 -39.63 -11.06 -17.52
CA GLN A 28 -38.88 -9.86 -17.91
C GLN A 28 -37.50 -9.93 -17.25
N PRO A 29 -36.49 -10.47 -17.93
CA PRO A 29 -35.17 -10.58 -17.35
C PRO A 29 -34.49 -9.21 -17.32
N PRO A 30 -33.82 -8.83 -16.22
CA PRO A 30 -32.97 -7.64 -16.21
C PRO A 30 -31.80 -7.81 -17.18
N ASP A 31 -31.38 -6.73 -17.84
CA ASP A 31 -30.18 -6.74 -18.67
C ASP A 31 -28.93 -6.82 -17.79
N LEU A 32 -28.36 -8.02 -17.70
CA LEU A 32 -27.17 -8.33 -16.92
C LEU A 32 -25.93 -8.49 -17.80
N SER A 33 -25.95 -7.95 -19.02
CA SER A 33 -24.86 -8.13 -19.99
C SER A 33 -23.53 -7.57 -19.48
N ARG A 34 -23.57 -6.48 -18.70
CA ARG A 34 -22.37 -5.86 -18.10
C ARG A 34 -21.80 -6.71 -16.96
N GLU A 35 -22.65 -7.23 -16.11
CA GLU A 35 -22.30 -8.07 -14.97
C GLU A 35 -21.72 -9.41 -15.45
N ARG A 36 -22.29 -9.98 -16.52
CA ARG A 36 -21.74 -11.17 -17.19
C ARG A 36 -20.35 -10.91 -17.78
N ALA A 37 -20.15 -9.80 -18.47
CA ALA A 37 -18.84 -9.43 -19.01
C ALA A 37 -17.80 -9.19 -17.90
N GLN A 38 -18.20 -8.61 -16.76
CA GLN A 38 -17.34 -8.45 -15.60
C GLN A 38 -16.97 -9.80 -14.97
N LEU A 39 -17.91 -10.73 -14.84
CA LEU A 39 -17.66 -12.08 -14.34
C LEU A 39 -16.70 -12.86 -15.25
N GLU A 40 -16.90 -12.82 -16.56
CA GLU A 40 -15.99 -13.44 -17.54
C GLU A 40 -14.58 -12.84 -17.47
N GLY A 41 -14.48 -11.52 -17.34
CA GLY A 41 -13.19 -10.84 -17.13
C GLY A 41 -12.49 -11.25 -15.83
N LEU A 42 -13.25 -11.44 -14.74
CA LEU A 42 -12.72 -11.93 -13.47
C LEU A 42 -12.27 -13.39 -13.56
N GLU A 43 -13.02 -14.25 -14.25
CA GLU A 43 -12.65 -15.64 -14.49
C GLU A 43 -11.40 -15.77 -15.37
N HIS A 44 -11.29 -14.95 -16.41
CA HIS A 44 -10.11 -14.92 -17.27
C HIS A 44 -8.87 -14.47 -16.48
N ARG A 45 -9.00 -13.45 -15.62
CA ARG A 45 -7.94 -13.02 -14.70
C ARG A 45 -7.59 -14.09 -13.68
N LEU A 46 -8.57 -14.81 -13.15
CA LEU A 46 -8.37 -15.89 -12.18
C LEU A 46 -7.67 -17.10 -12.81
N SER A 47 -7.95 -17.43 -14.08
CA SER A 47 -7.26 -18.47 -14.84
C SER A 47 -5.85 -18.05 -15.26
N ALA A 48 -5.62 -16.77 -15.56
CA ALA A 48 -4.29 -16.24 -15.91
C ALA A 48 -3.33 -16.19 -14.70
N LEU A 49 -3.88 -16.18 -13.48
CA LEU A 49 -3.11 -16.41 -12.27
C LEU A 49 -2.85 -17.91 -12.15
N GLY A 50 -1.63 -18.36 -12.48
CA GLY A 50 -1.21 -19.76 -12.33
C GLY A 50 -1.45 -20.36 -10.93
N PRO A 51 -1.16 -21.65 -10.73
CA PRO A 51 -1.24 -22.28 -9.41
C PRO A 51 -0.15 -21.70 -8.49
N ASP A 52 -0.46 -20.57 -7.86
CA ASP A 52 0.04 -20.01 -6.58
C ASP A 52 -0.05 -18.49 -6.45
N SER A 53 -1.04 -17.85 -7.08
CA SER A 53 -1.56 -16.56 -6.58
C SER A 53 -2.81 -16.80 -5.74
N ALA A 54 -2.65 -17.52 -4.63
CA ALA A 54 -3.58 -17.40 -3.53
C ALA A 54 -3.17 -16.13 -2.79
N GLY A 55 -4.12 -15.24 -2.49
CA GLY A 55 -3.87 -14.02 -1.73
C GLY A 55 -2.92 -14.31 -0.59
N ALA A 56 -1.83 -13.55 -0.53
CA ALA A 56 -0.95 -13.54 0.61
C ALA A 56 -1.81 -13.11 1.81
N LYS A 57 -2.34 -14.10 2.55
CA LYS A 57 -2.44 -13.95 4.00
C LYS A 57 -1.07 -13.43 4.43
N PRO A 58 -0.95 -12.40 5.27
CA PRO A 58 0.35 -12.07 5.86
C PRO A 58 0.80 -13.33 6.60
N SER A 59 1.68 -14.07 5.93
CA SER A 59 2.26 -15.30 6.42
C SER A 59 3.20 -14.90 7.54
N LYS A 60 2.99 -15.54 8.69
CA LYS A 60 3.89 -15.58 9.84
C LYS A 60 5.36 -15.44 9.39
N ASN A 61 6.04 -14.41 9.90
CA ASN A 61 7.49 -14.25 9.91
C ASN A 61 8.21 -14.27 8.55
N ASN A 62 7.80 -13.43 7.60
CA ASN A 62 8.79 -12.90 6.65
C ASN A 62 9.09 -11.45 7.07
N GLU A 63 10.34 -11.17 7.39
CA GLU A 63 10.80 -9.82 7.72
C GLU A 63 10.66 -8.96 6.45
N ALA A 64 9.51 -8.31 6.28
CA ALA A 64 9.23 -7.48 5.13
C ALA A 64 10.27 -6.34 5.10
N VAL A 65 11.07 -6.31 4.04
CA VAL A 65 12.09 -5.29 3.80
C VAL A 65 11.46 -4.20 2.92
N PRO A 66 11.58 -2.92 3.28
CA PRO A 66 11.01 -1.85 2.47
C PRO A 66 11.81 -1.56 1.20
N ASP A 67 11.12 -1.11 0.17
CA ASP A 67 11.71 -0.60 -1.05
C ASP A 67 11.65 0.94 -1.08
N TRP A 68 12.61 1.56 -1.76
CA TRP A 68 12.48 2.95 -2.17
C TRP A 68 11.42 3.04 -3.27
N ILE A 69 10.36 3.80 -3.02
CA ILE A 69 9.26 4.01 -3.97
C ILE A 69 9.19 5.48 -4.40
N TRP A 70 8.67 5.70 -5.60
CA TRP A 70 8.34 7.04 -6.07
C TRP A 70 7.10 7.03 -6.96
N TYR A 71 6.67 8.20 -7.43
CA TYR A 71 5.64 8.27 -8.47
C TYR A 71 6.13 7.57 -9.75
N PRO A 72 5.26 6.86 -10.50
CA PRO A 72 5.63 6.14 -11.71
C PRO A 72 5.98 7.07 -12.88
N GLU A 73 7.16 7.68 -12.83
CA GLU A 73 7.74 8.51 -13.89
C GLU A 73 9.22 8.19 -14.07
N GLY A 74 9.68 8.13 -15.32
CA GLY A 74 11.10 7.96 -15.65
C GLY A 74 11.82 6.87 -14.84
N GLN A 75 12.99 7.22 -14.31
CA GLN A 75 13.86 6.38 -13.49
C GLN A 75 14.23 7.14 -12.19
N PRO A 76 13.36 7.12 -11.16
CA PRO A 76 13.49 8.01 -9.99
C PRO A 76 14.80 7.84 -9.22
N ALA A 77 15.36 6.63 -9.16
CA ALA A 77 16.65 6.39 -8.51
C ALA A 77 17.86 6.94 -9.29
N LYS A 78 17.67 7.46 -10.52
CA LYS A 78 18.72 8.09 -11.33
C LYS A 78 18.53 9.59 -11.41
N ASP A 79 17.32 10.01 -11.76
CA ASP A 79 16.97 11.40 -11.98
C ASP A 79 15.46 11.57 -11.96
N ALA A 80 14.98 12.56 -11.20
CA ALA A 80 13.57 12.89 -11.05
C ALA A 80 13.38 14.42 -11.00
N PRO A 81 12.22 14.93 -11.44
CA PRO A 81 11.91 16.36 -11.31
C PRO A 81 11.95 16.84 -9.86
N ALA A 82 12.36 18.10 -9.66
CA ALA A 82 12.31 18.77 -8.37
C ALA A 82 10.86 19.17 -8.04
N GLU A 83 10.07 18.18 -7.60
CA GLU A 83 8.64 18.32 -7.37
C GLU A 83 8.19 17.51 -6.15
N VAL A 84 6.95 17.79 -5.75
CA VAL A 84 6.26 17.07 -4.69
C VAL A 84 5.49 15.89 -5.25
N ARG A 85 5.47 14.77 -4.53
CA ARG A 85 4.61 13.61 -4.77
C ARG A 85 3.87 13.21 -3.50
N PHE A 86 2.70 12.63 -3.70
CA PHE A 86 1.78 12.25 -2.64
C PHE A 86 1.62 10.75 -2.63
N PHE A 87 1.75 10.12 -1.47
CA PHE A 87 1.72 8.68 -1.30
C PHE A 87 0.70 8.28 -0.26
N ARG A 88 -0.01 7.18 -0.53
CA ARG A 88 -0.99 6.60 0.39
C ARG A 88 -0.84 5.09 0.48
N CYS A 89 -0.91 4.59 1.71
CA CYS A 89 -1.00 3.18 2.03
C CYS A 89 -2.21 2.96 2.95
N THR A 90 -3.09 2.04 2.55
CA THR A 90 -4.18 1.58 3.41
C THR A 90 -3.80 0.23 4.01
N PHE A 91 -3.99 0.08 5.30
CA PHE A 91 -3.76 -1.18 6.01
C PHE A 91 -4.80 -1.38 7.11
N GLU A 92 -4.99 -2.63 7.52
CA GLU A 92 -5.95 -3.01 8.56
C GLU A 92 -5.23 -3.27 9.88
N ALA A 93 -5.82 -2.82 10.99
CA ALA A 93 -5.42 -3.20 12.33
C ALA A 93 -6.64 -3.78 13.06
N GLU A 94 -6.67 -5.08 13.31
CA GLU A 94 -7.88 -5.76 13.83
C GLU A 94 -8.34 -5.19 15.18
N ASP A 95 -7.41 -5.09 16.13
CA ASP A 95 -7.69 -4.61 17.49
C ASP A 95 -6.52 -3.78 18.03
N VAL A 96 -6.68 -2.47 17.99
CA VAL A 96 -5.65 -1.54 18.47
C VAL A 96 -5.48 -1.53 19.98
N THR A 97 -6.45 -2.04 20.75
CA THR A 97 -6.33 -2.12 22.21
C THR A 97 -5.25 -3.11 22.63
N ARG A 98 -4.92 -4.06 21.75
CA ARG A 98 -3.86 -5.05 21.95
C ARG A 98 -2.49 -4.53 21.52
N VAL A 99 -2.39 -3.40 20.83
CA VAL A 99 -1.11 -2.84 20.37
C VAL A 99 -0.32 -2.32 21.58
N ARG A 100 0.90 -2.85 21.76
CA ARG A 100 1.83 -2.44 22.81
C ARG A 100 2.88 -1.47 22.31
N VAL A 101 3.36 -1.69 21.09
CA VAL A 101 4.37 -0.85 20.43
C VAL A 101 3.90 -0.62 19.01
N ALA A 102 4.02 0.61 18.52
CA ALA A 102 3.80 0.93 17.12
C ALA A 102 4.78 2.02 16.71
N GLU A 103 5.75 1.63 15.88
CA GLU A 103 6.88 2.43 15.48
C GLU A 103 6.89 2.58 13.96
N LEU A 104 6.92 3.83 13.51
CA LEU A 104 7.08 4.20 12.12
C LEU A 104 8.52 4.67 11.88
N ARG A 105 9.19 4.03 10.92
CA ARG A 105 10.50 4.42 10.40
C ARG A 105 10.33 4.92 8.97
N ILE A 106 10.85 6.11 8.66
CA ILE A 106 10.62 6.74 7.36
C ILE A 106 11.78 7.65 6.96
N ALA A 107 12.13 7.64 5.68
CA ALA A 107 13.07 8.55 5.07
C ALA A 107 12.61 8.92 3.66
N ALA A 108 12.96 10.12 3.21
CA ALA A 108 12.69 10.58 1.85
C ALA A 108 13.90 11.33 1.30
N ASP A 109 14.14 11.17 0.01
CA ASP A 109 15.04 12.02 -0.75
C ASP A 109 14.17 13.05 -1.51
N ASP A 110 14.03 14.29 -1.01
CA ASP A 110 14.80 14.93 0.07
C ASP A 110 14.07 15.07 1.41
N ALA A 111 12.75 15.23 1.37
CA ALA A 111 11.96 15.57 2.56
C ALA A 111 10.57 14.96 2.52
N CYS A 112 9.95 14.79 3.68
CA CYS A 112 8.59 14.32 3.79
C CYS A 112 7.80 14.92 4.96
N GLU A 113 6.49 15.03 4.77
CA GLU A 113 5.50 15.28 5.81
C GLU A 113 4.62 14.04 5.95
N ILE A 114 4.46 13.56 7.19
CA ILE A 114 3.82 12.30 7.51
C ILE A 114 2.48 12.57 8.21
N SER A 115 1.44 11.87 7.77
CA SER A 115 0.14 11.85 8.45
C SER A 115 -0.39 10.43 8.57
N LEU A 116 -1.01 10.11 9.70
CA LEU A 116 -1.70 8.85 9.94
C LEU A 116 -3.16 9.17 10.29
N ASN A 117 -4.09 8.61 9.53
CA ASN A 117 -5.53 8.83 9.71
C ASN A 117 -5.93 10.31 9.72
N GLY A 118 -5.26 11.13 8.89
CA GLY A 118 -5.47 12.58 8.80
C GLY A 118 -4.78 13.41 9.89
N ILE A 119 -4.14 12.78 10.88
CA ILE A 119 -3.40 13.47 11.96
C ILE A 119 -1.93 13.54 11.57
N GLN A 120 -1.34 14.74 11.66
CA GLN A 120 0.08 14.94 11.37
C GLN A 120 0.94 14.23 12.43
N VAL A 121 1.84 13.38 11.96
CA VAL A 121 2.80 12.62 12.79
C VAL A 121 4.10 13.41 12.97
N GLY A 122 4.58 14.02 11.88
CA GLY A 122 5.84 14.75 11.88
C GLY A 122 6.31 15.12 10.48
N VAL A 123 7.50 15.69 10.42
CA VAL A 123 8.22 16.03 9.19
C VAL A 123 9.65 15.51 9.29
N HIS A 124 10.26 15.19 8.15
CA HIS A 124 11.65 14.76 8.09
C HIS A 124 12.32 15.25 6.82
N GLY A 125 13.61 15.58 6.87
CA GLY A 125 14.29 16.33 5.81
C GLY A 125 15.60 15.72 5.31
N THR A 126 15.77 14.40 5.45
CA THR A 126 16.94 13.69 4.91
C THR A 126 16.64 12.23 4.60
N TRP A 127 17.31 11.69 3.58
CA TRP A 127 17.26 10.27 3.23
C TRP A 127 18.29 9.44 4.01
N GLN A 128 19.37 10.04 4.52
CA GLN A 128 20.54 9.31 5.04
C GLN A 128 20.27 8.56 6.35
N THR A 129 19.26 8.99 7.10
CA THR A 129 18.83 8.38 8.36
C THR A 129 17.30 8.42 8.42
N ALA A 130 16.67 7.29 8.72
CA ALA A 130 15.23 7.24 8.93
C ALA A 130 14.84 7.91 10.25
N ALA A 131 13.83 8.78 10.20
CA ALA A 131 13.14 9.26 11.38
C ALA A 131 12.33 8.13 12.03
N VAL A 132 12.17 8.18 13.35
CA VAL A 132 11.45 7.18 14.13
C VAL A 132 10.33 7.88 14.90
N PHE A 133 9.08 7.43 14.70
CA PHE A 133 7.89 7.97 15.36
C PHE A 133 7.12 6.88 16.08
N GLN A 134 6.66 7.15 17.30
CA GLN A 134 5.73 6.28 18.00
C GLN A 134 4.30 6.68 17.63
N VAL A 135 3.60 5.80 16.90
CA VAL A 135 2.31 6.12 16.26
C VAL A 135 1.13 5.35 16.84
N GLY A 136 1.33 4.56 17.89
CA GLY A 136 0.31 3.67 18.45
C GLY A 136 -0.98 4.37 18.86
N ARG A 137 -0.88 5.60 19.38
CA ARG A 137 -2.04 6.41 19.79
C ARG A 137 -2.90 6.89 18.63
N LEU A 138 -2.39 6.82 17.40
CA LEU A 138 -3.06 7.29 16.18
C LEU A 138 -3.69 6.15 15.39
N LEU A 139 -3.36 4.90 15.72
CA LEU A 139 -3.98 3.72 15.12
C LEU A 139 -5.44 3.60 15.54
N LYS A 140 -6.26 3.08 14.64
CA LYS A 140 -7.68 2.76 14.86
C LYS A 140 -7.94 1.29 14.54
N SER A 141 -8.92 0.67 15.18
CA SER A 141 -9.36 -0.65 14.74
C SER A 141 -9.99 -0.56 13.35
N GLY A 142 -9.71 -1.54 12.49
CA GLY A 142 -10.07 -1.55 11.08
C GLY A 142 -9.12 -0.73 10.20
N LYS A 143 -9.69 -0.02 9.24
CA LYS A 143 -8.97 0.71 8.19
C LYS A 143 -8.13 1.84 8.77
N ASN A 144 -6.84 1.82 8.48
CA ASN A 144 -5.90 2.90 8.72
C ASN A 144 -5.28 3.37 7.40
N VAL A 145 -4.95 4.66 7.34
CA VAL A 145 -4.29 5.26 6.18
C VAL A 145 -3.03 6.01 6.62
N LEU A 146 -1.89 5.57 6.10
CA LEU A 146 -0.64 6.32 6.16
C LEU A 146 -0.51 7.14 4.88
N ALA A 147 -0.36 8.45 5.05
CA ALA A 147 -0.30 9.43 3.98
C ALA A 147 1.01 10.22 4.08
N VAL A 148 1.74 10.34 2.99
CA VAL A 148 3.05 11.00 2.95
C VAL A 148 3.14 11.98 1.78
N ARG A 149 3.46 13.23 2.07
CA ARG A 149 3.87 14.21 1.06
C ARG A 149 5.38 14.15 1.02
N ALA A 150 5.98 13.70 -0.08
CA ALA A 150 7.42 13.67 -0.25
C ALA A 150 7.85 14.70 -1.29
N GLU A 151 8.96 15.36 -1.05
CA GLU A 151 9.45 16.47 -1.85
C GLU A 151 10.87 16.18 -2.30
N ASN A 152 11.07 16.18 -3.61
CA ASN A 152 12.39 16.19 -4.22
C ASN A 152 12.80 17.65 -4.46
N ARG A 153 13.87 18.13 -3.84
CA ARG A 153 14.29 19.52 -3.94
C ARG A 153 15.20 19.72 -5.16
N PRO A 154 15.45 20.96 -5.60
CA PRO A 154 16.34 21.20 -6.72
C PRO A 154 17.79 20.76 -6.43
N ALA A 155 18.40 20.08 -7.39
CA ALA A 155 19.81 19.70 -7.37
C ALA A 155 20.54 20.19 -8.64
N PRO A 156 21.86 20.44 -8.60
CA PRO A 156 22.61 20.98 -9.74
C PRO A 156 22.91 19.96 -10.85
N ALA A 157 22.60 18.68 -10.64
CA ALA A 157 22.86 17.59 -11.58
C ALA A 157 21.75 16.53 -11.47
N LYS A 158 22.10 15.24 -11.58
CA LYS A 158 21.16 14.13 -11.32
C LYS A 158 20.50 14.30 -9.97
N ASN A 159 19.19 14.15 -9.94
CA ASN A 159 18.37 14.41 -8.78
C ASN A 159 17.51 13.20 -8.40
N PRO A 160 18.09 12.15 -7.78
CA PRO A 160 17.35 10.97 -7.37
C PRO A 160 16.22 11.32 -6.39
N ALA A 161 15.09 10.63 -6.52
CA ALA A 161 13.96 10.79 -5.60
C ALA A 161 13.44 9.45 -5.13
N GLY A 162 13.08 9.38 -3.86
CA GLY A 162 12.55 8.16 -3.26
C GLY A 162 11.98 8.38 -1.87
N LEU A 163 10.98 7.58 -1.54
CA LEU A 163 10.38 7.46 -0.21
C LEU A 163 10.58 6.02 0.26
N ILE A 164 10.99 5.82 1.50
CA ILE A 164 11.10 4.49 2.12
C ILE A 164 10.45 4.50 3.50
N VAL A 165 9.65 3.48 3.79
CA VAL A 165 8.77 3.43 4.97
C VAL A 165 8.72 2.02 5.54
N GLN A 166 8.83 1.90 6.86
CA GLN A 166 8.51 0.69 7.59
C GLN A 166 7.71 1.05 8.85
N LEU A 167 6.46 0.60 8.91
CA LEU A 167 5.64 0.65 10.12
C LEU A 167 5.64 -0.74 10.75
N THR A 168 6.06 -0.83 12.00
CA THR A 168 5.98 -2.06 12.79
C THR A 168 5.05 -1.82 13.98
N PHE A 169 4.07 -2.68 14.20
CA PHE A 169 3.31 -2.70 15.45
C PHE A 169 3.20 -4.11 16.03
N VAL A 170 3.38 -4.19 17.34
CA VAL A 170 3.47 -5.43 18.10
C VAL A 170 2.28 -5.51 19.05
N LEU A 171 1.54 -6.62 18.98
CA LEU A 171 0.41 -6.90 19.84
C LEU A 171 0.85 -7.49 21.19
N ALA A 172 -0.05 -7.50 22.16
CA ALA A 172 0.21 -8.00 23.51
C ALA A 172 0.59 -9.49 23.56
N ASP A 173 0.23 -10.28 22.54
CA ASP A 173 0.62 -11.68 22.39
C ASP A 173 1.97 -11.87 21.67
N GLY A 174 2.67 -10.78 21.36
CA GLY A 174 3.94 -10.77 20.63
C GLY A 174 3.80 -10.80 19.10
N THR A 175 2.58 -10.87 18.56
CA THR A 175 2.37 -10.83 17.11
C THR A 175 2.88 -9.51 16.54
N ARG A 176 3.81 -9.60 15.58
CA ARG A 176 4.40 -8.45 14.88
C ARG A 176 3.73 -8.27 13.53
N ASN A 177 3.18 -7.08 13.30
CA ASN A 177 2.66 -6.65 12.01
C ASN A 177 3.65 -5.63 11.42
N VAL A 178 4.01 -5.83 10.15
CA VAL A 178 4.96 -4.97 9.45
C VAL A 178 4.35 -4.53 8.12
N ILE A 179 4.28 -3.22 7.92
CA ILE A 179 3.85 -2.59 6.67
C ILE A 179 5.07 -1.86 6.09
N VAL A 180 5.37 -2.09 4.82
CA VAL A 180 6.54 -1.52 4.16
C VAL A 180 6.14 -0.72 2.92
N SER A 181 7.00 0.21 2.52
CA SER A 181 6.92 0.83 1.20
C SER A 181 7.26 -0.18 0.11
N ASP A 182 6.34 -0.35 -0.84
CA ASP A 182 6.48 -1.24 -2.00
C ASP A 182 5.56 -0.77 -3.15
N GLY A 183 5.48 -1.55 -4.22
CA GLY A 183 4.62 -1.26 -5.36
C GLY A 183 3.11 -1.28 -5.10
N SER A 184 2.64 -1.66 -3.90
CA SER A 184 1.21 -1.64 -3.55
C SER A 184 0.71 -0.26 -3.14
N TRP A 185 1.63 0.66 -2.82
CA TRP A 185 1.30 2.03 -2.44
C TRP A 185 0.67 2.80 -3.61
N ARG A 186 -0.21 3.74 -3.29
CA ARG A 186 -0.80 4.67 -4.26
C ARG A 186 0.02 5.95 -4.31
N ALA A 187 0.22 6.49 -5.51
CA ALA A 187 1.01 7.71 -5.71
C ALA A 187 0.30 8.72 -6.62
N HIS A 188 0.48 10.02 -6.36
CA HIS A 188 -0.09 11.10 -7.17
C HIS A 188 0.85 12.29 -7.29
N LYS A 189 0.71 13.07 -8.39
CA LYS A 189 1.54 14.26 -8.65
C LYS A 189 1.05 15.53 -7.97
N ALA A 190 -0.27 15.67 -7.84
CA ALA A 190 -0.90 16.88 -7.30
C ALA A 190 -1.58 16.60 -5.95
N GLU A 191 -1.62 17.63 -5.11
CA GLU A 191 -2.39 17.59 -3.88
C GLU A 191 -3.88 17.53 -4.18
N GLN A 192 -4.61 16.71 -3.44
CA GLN A 192 -6.07 16.63 -3.54
C GLN A 192 -6.69 16.88 -2.17
N THR A 193 -7.75 17.69 -2.09
CA THR A 193 -8.37 18.01 -0.80
C THR A 193 -8.79 16.74 -0.05
N GLY A 194 -8.38 16.62 1.22
CA GLY A 194 -8.73 15.48 2.06
C GLY A 194 -7.88 14.22 1.85
N TRP A 195 -6.88 14.23 0.97
CA TRP A 195 -6.03 13.07 0.65
C TRP A 195 -5.31 12.43 1.84
N ARG A 196 -5.23 13.10 3.00
CA ARG A 196 -4.63 12.53 4.23
C ARG A 196 -5.61 11.67 5.04
N ARG A 197 -6.92 11.72 4.72
CA ARG A 197 -7.98 11.10 5.53
C ARG A 197 -8.32 9.67 5.08
N PRO A 198 -8.81 8.80 5.98
CA PRO A 198 -9.21 7.43 5.63
C PRO A 198 -10.34 7.33 4.61
N GLU A 199 -11.22 8.33 4.55
CA GLU A 199 -12.42 8.33 3.70
C GLU A 199 -12.13 8.74 2.25
N PHE A 200 -10.94 9.29 1.98
CA PHE A 200 -10.53 9.65 0.63
C PHE A 200 -10.36 8.39 -0.24
N ASP A 201 -10.94 8.43 -1.44
CA ASP A 201 -10.81 7.39 -2.46
C ASP A 201 -9.57 7.63 -3.34
N ASP A 202 -8.58 6.75 -3.19
CA ASP A 202 -7.35 6.74 -3.99
C ASP A 202 -7.38 5.66 -5.10
N GLY A 203 -8.54 5.08 -5.40
CA GLY A 203 -8.68 4.04 -6.43
C GLY A 203 -8.23 4.49 -7.82
N GLY A 204 -8.34 5.79 -8.12
CA GLY A 204 -7.83 6.41 -9.34
C GLY A 204 -6.34 6.73 -9.34
N TRP A 205 -5.64 6.61 -8.20
CA TRP A 205 -4.21 6.87 -8.14
C TRP A 205 -3.44 5.67 -8.70
N PRO A 206 -2.42 5.90 -9.55
CA PRO A 206 -1.56 4.81 -9.99
C PRO A 206 -0.79 4.19 -8.82
N ALA A 207 -0.38 2.95 -9.01
CA ALA A 207 0.56 2.30 -8.10
C ALA A 207 1.91 3.02 -8.12
N ALA A 208 2.56 3.10 -6.96
CA ALA A 208 3.90 3.62 -6.83
C ALA A 208 4.89 2.73 -7.57
N LYS A 209 5.94 3.35 -8.11
CA LYS A 209 7.03 2.64 -8.77
C LYS A 209 8.12 2.33 -7.74
N VAL A 210 8.56 1.08 -7.67
CA VAL A 210 9.80 0.72 -6.97
C VAL A 210 10.98 1.33 -7.73
N ALA A 211 11.65 2.28 -7.09
CA ALA A 211 12.82 2.97 -7.61
C ALA A 211 14.10 2.16 -7.36
N ALA A 212 14.24 1.59 -6.16
CA ALA A 212 15.34 0.70 -5.78
C ALA A 212 14.97 -0.13 -4.54
N PRO A 213 15.54 -1.33 -4.36
CA PRO A 213 15.42 -2.03 -3.08
C PRO A 213 16.19 -1.33 -1.97
N PHE A 214 15.85 -1.58 -0.70
CA PHE A 214 16.70 -1.17 0.42
C PHE A 214 18.12 -1.74 0.27
N GLY A 215 19.14 -0.92 0.53
CA GLY A 215 20.53 -1.30 0.26
C GLY A 215 20.98 -1.06 -1.19
N GLY A 216 20.05 -0.79 -2.11
CA GLY A 216 20.30 -0.52 -3.52
C GLY A 216 20.25 0.97 -3.89
N GLY A 217 20.37 1.25 -5.20
CA GLY A 217 20.29 2.61 -5.73
C GLY A 217 21.42 3.53 -5.23
N PRO A 218 21.24 4.87 -5.35
CA PRO A 218 22.21 5.84 -4.84
C PRO A 218 22.25 5.89 -3.30
N TRP A 219 21.17 5.44 -2.63
CA TRP A 219 21.00 5.55 -1.18
C TRP A 219 21.72 4.46 -0.38
N ARG A 220 21.98 3.30 -0.99
CA ARG A 220 22.60 2.14 -0.33
C ARG A 220 21.83 1.78 0.96
N ARG A 221 22.54 1.35 2.01
CA ARG A 221 21.94 1.12 3.33
C ARG A 221 21.93 2.45 4.11
N ILE A 222 20.75 2.86 4.55
CA ILE A 222 20.58 4.05 5.39
C ILE A 222 20.49 3.67 6.87
N ARG A 223 20.85 4.62 7.76
CA ARG A 223 20.74 4.41 9.21
C ARG A 223 19.28 4.40 9.64
N GLY A 224 18.95 3.62 10.67
CA GLY A 224 17.61 3.63 11.26
C GLY A 224 16.57 2.78 10.52
N LEU A 225 16.95 2.02 9.49
CA LEU A 225 16.17 0.90 8.96
C LEU A 225 16.98 -0.39 9.08
N ALA A 226 16.30 -1.47 9.41
CA ALA A 226 16.88 -2.81 9.45
C ALA A 226 16.29 -3.65 8.31
N GLY A 227 17.11 -4.56 7.82
CA GLY A 227 16.80 -5.53 6.77
C GLY A 227 17.97 -6.49 6.64
#